data_AF-A0A7Y1ZXX1-F1
#
_entry.id   AF-A0A7Y1ZXX1-F1
#
_cell.length_a   1.000
_cell.length_b   1.000
_cell.length_c   1.000
_cell.angle_alpha   90.00
_cell.angle_beta   90.00
_cell.angle_gamma   90.00
#
_symmetry.space_group_name_H-M   'P 1'
#
loop_
_entity.id
_entity.type
_entity.pdbx_description
1 polymer ?
#
loop_
_entity_poly.entity_id
_entity_poly.type
_entity_poly.pdbx_seq_one_letter_code
_entity_poly.pdbx_strand_id
1 'polypeptide(L)'
;MKTYPHGRNRFVVNKCRCDVCCEANRAYERDRRARVVPPYVFAQPARDHIAALAAAGVGLKQVAKASGVSHGSLSKLVYGTRNRGPSKRIRPDTMSKILAVTPADIADGGRVDAAPSWELIDEMVAVGVPKAQIAEQLGQQGPGLQLSRTSLSARNAAAVADLHRRWRTGAWVAERRTKHGNRPLPRPEPAATPVEVTPTRQATTSADISELLLELAEIVEERNAQPWRAQAACRNRPPWMWFPARGDLDTMRRALKVCRSCTVRAECRAANIDRPDGIFGALTAKARRDIRRQDVAS
;
A
#
# COMPACT_ATOMS: atom_id res chain seq x y z
N MET A 1 -10.28 10.08 -47.10
CA MET A 1 -9.14 9.32 -46.52
C MET A 1 -8.20 10.31 -45.85
N LYS A 2 -7.84 10.13 -44.56
CA LYS A 2 -7.03 11.12 -43.83
C LYS A 2 -5.59 11.10 -44.36
N THR A 3 -5.10 12.23 -44.87
CA THR A 3 -3.73 12.37 -45.37
C THR A 3 -2.83 12.87 -44.25
N TYR A 4 -1.76 12.14 -43.96
CA TYR A 4 -0.79 12.51 -42.93
C TYR A 4 0.43 13.22 -43.57
N PRO A 5 1.08 14.17 -42.86
CA PRO A 5 2.38 14.72 -43.28
C PRO A 5 3.43 13.62 -43.47
N HIS A 6 4.42 13.86 -44.34
CA HIS A 6 5.52 12.91 -44.54
C HIS A 6 6.22 12.57 -43.22
N GLY A 7 6.51 11.29 -43.01
CA GLY A 7 6.98 10.75 -41.75
C GLY A 7 6.37 9.36 -41.46
N ARG A 8 6.58 8.85 -40.25
CA ARG A 8 6.18 7.48 -39.88
C ARG A 8 4.68 7.20 -40.07
N ASN A 9 3.82 8.15 -39.69
CA ASN A 9 2.37 7.95 -39.79
C ASN A 9 1.92 7.78 -41.25
N ARG A 10 2.49 8.56 -42.17
CA ARG A 10 2.21 8.42 -43.61
C ARG A 10 2.80 7.14 -44.19
N PHE A 11 3.97 6.68 -43.71
CA PHE A 11 4.53 5.37 -44.08
C PHE A 11 3.60 4.20 -43.71
N VAL A 12 3.05 4.21 -42.49
CA VAL A 12 2.23 3.11 -41.94
C VAL A 12 0.80 3.15 -42.50
N VAL A 13 0.16 4.32 -42.47
CA VAL A 13 -1.27 4.49 -42.79
C VAL A 13 -1.48 4.69 -44.29
N ASN A 14 -0.83 5.68 -44.90
CA ASN A 14 -0.99 5.99 -46.32
C ASN A 14 -0.05 5.18 -47.23
N LYS A 15 0.73 4.24 -46.68
CA LYS A 15 1.68 3.38 -47.41
C LYS A 15 2.70 4.12 -48.27
N CYS A 16 3.01 5.38 -47.96
CA CYS A 16 4.04 6.14 -48.66
C CYS A 16 5.43 5.47 -48.48
N ARG A 17 6.25 5.50 -49.54
CA ARG A 17 7.58 4.86 -49.59
C ARG A 17 8.71 5.82 -49.99
N CYS A 18 8.48 7.13 -49.98
CA CYS A 18 9.56 8.09 -50.21
C CYS A 18 10.62 8.03 -49.10
N ASP A 19 11.81 8.57 -49.38
CA ASP A 19 12.97 8.49 -48.49
C ASP A 19 12.69 9.02 -47.08
N VAL A 20 12.01 10.17 -46.97
CA VAL A 20 11.63 10.77 -45.67
C VAL A 20 10.76 9.80 -44.84
N CYS A 21 9.78 9.15 -45.47
CA CYS A 21 8.88 8.21 -44.81
C CYS A 21 9.60 6.90 -44.42
N CYS A 22 10.46 6.40 -45.30
CA CYS A 22 11.27 5.21 -45.06
C CYS A 22 12.30 5.44 -43.95
N GLU A 23 13.01 6.57 -43.95
CA GLU A 23 13.97 6.92 -42.90
C GLU A 23 13.28 7.15 -41.56
N ALA A 24 12.13 7.84 -41.52
CA ALA A 24 11.35 7.97 -40.30
C ALA A 24 10.92 6.60 -39.72
N ASN A 25 10.61 5.62 -40.56
CA ASN A 25 10.30 4.26 -40.12
C ASN A 25 11.56 3.51 -39.65
N ARG A 26 12.70 3.63 -40.36
CA ARG A 26 13.98 3.04 -39.95
C ARG A 26 14.45 3.60 -38.61
N ALA A 27 14.39 4.91 -38.42
CA ALA A 27 14.70 5.58 -37.16
C ALA A 27 13.81 5.08 -36.03
N TYR A 28 12.50 4.94 -36.27
CA TYR A 28 11.57 4.35 -35.30
C TYR A 28 11.92 2.90 -34.94
N GLU A 29 12.23 2.04 -35.93
CA GLU A 29 12.59 0.64 -35.65
C GLU A 29 13.95 0.54 -34.96
N ARG A 30 14.93 1.41 -35.28
CA ARG A 30 16.20 1.51 -34.55
C ARG A 30 15.96 1.85 -33.08
N ASP A 31 15.23 2.92 -32.80
CA ASP A 31 14.88 3.33 -31.45
C ASP A 31 14.09 2.23 -30.71
N ARG A 32 13.08 1.66 -31.37
CA ARG A 32 12.28 0.55 -30.82
C ARG A 32 13.14 -0.67 -30.43
N ARG A 33 14.14 -1.03 -31.23
CA ARG A 33 15.07 -2.14 -30.94
C ARG A 33 16.05 -1.79 -29.83
N ALA A 34 16.46 -0.53 -29.71
CA ALA A 34 17.37 -0.05 -28.67
C ALA A 34 16.68 0.09 -27.30
N ARG A 35 15.35 0.23 -27.25
CA ARG A 35 14.59 0.38 -25.99
C ARG A 35 14.68 -0.87 -25.12
N VAL A 36 15.37 -0.74 -23.99
CA VAL A 36 15.42 -1.77 -22.93
C VAL A 36 14.10 -1.86 -22.17
N VAL A 37 13.45 -0.71 -21.97
CA VAL A 37 12.20 -0.59 -21.22
C VAL A 37 11.01 -0.71 -22.18
N PRO A 38 10.11 -1.69 -22.01
CA PRO A 38 8.96 -1.86 -22.88
C PRO A 38 7.98 -0.69 -22.71
N PRO A 39 7.23 -0.30 -23.75
CA PRO A 39 6.29 0.82 -23.64
C PRO A 39 5.16 0.53 -22.64
N TYR A 40 4.76 -0.72 -22.46
CA TYR A 40 3.73 -1.11 -21.50
C TYR A 40 3.99 -2.50 -20.94
N VAL A 41 3.68 -2.66 -19.66
CA VAL A 41 3.76 -3.91 -18.89
C VAL A 41 2.38 -4.35 -18.42
N PHE A 42 2.31 -5.56 -17.85
CA PHE A 42 1.07 -6.07 -17.28
C PHE A 42 0.68 -5.29 -16.02
N ALA A 43 -0.62 -5.01 -15.88
CA ALA A 43 -1.12 -4.08 -14.88
C ALA A 43 -1.54 -4.73 -13.55
N GLN A 44 -1.64 -6.07 -13.51
CA GLN A 44 -2.19 -6.77 -12.34
C GLN A 44 -1.42 -6.52 -11.04
N PRO A 45 -0.07 -6.48 -11.01
CA PRO A 45 0.65 -6.24 -9.75
C PRO A 45 0.31 -4.90 -9.12
N ALA A 46 0.11 -3.86 -9.94
CA ALA A 46 -0.30 -2.55 -9.46
C ALA A 46 -1.73 -2.57 -8.90
N ARG A 47 -2.64 -3.36 -9.50
CA ARG A 47 -4.01 -3.53 -8.95
C ARG A 47 -4.00 -4.30 -7.65
N ASP A 48 -3.26 -5.40 -7.58
CA ASP A 48 -3.17 -6.24 -6.37
C ASP A 48 -2.59 -5.41 -5.22
N HIS A 49 -1.59 -4.58 -5.50
CA HIS A 49 -1.01 -3.67 -4.52
C HIS A 49 -1.99 -2.60 -4.06
N ILE A 50 -2.73 -1.97 -4.97
CA ILE A 50 -3.78 -1.01 -4.60
C ILE A 50 -4.87 -1.67 -3.78
N ALA A 51 -5.24 -2.92 -4.08
CA ALA A 51 -6.22 -3.67 -3.31
C ALA A 51 -5.69 -4.00 -1.90
N ALA A 52 -4.42 -4.36 -1.77
CA ALA A 52 -3.77 -4.58 -0.48
C ALA A 52 -3.72 -3.29 0.36
N LEU A 53 -3.37 -2.16 -0.27
CA LEU A 53 -3.42 -0.84 0.36
C LEU A 53 -4.85 -0.51 0.81
N ALA A 54 -5.86 -0.75 -0.03
CA ALA A 54 -7.26 -0.52 0.31
C ALA A 54 -7.72 -1.38 1.51
N ALA A 55 -7.30 -2.65 1.57
CA ALA A 55 -7.54 -3.52 2.71
C ALA A 55 -6.85 -3.01 3.99
N ALA A 56 -5.72 -2.30 3.85
CA ALA A 56 -5.04 -1.59 4.94
C ALA A 56 -5.62 -0.19 5.23
N GLY A 57 -6.81 0.14 4.72
CA GLY A 57 -7.48 1.43 4.97
C GLY A 57 -6.98 2.61 4.13
N VAL A 58 -6.13 2.35 3.12
CA VAL A 58 -5.58 3.39 2.25
C VAL A 58 -6.49 3.62 1.04
N GLY A 59 -7.07 4.81 0.93
CA GLY A 59 -7.93 5.20 -0.17
C GLY A 59 -7.17 5.56 -1.46
N LEU A 60 -7.82 5.37 -2.61
CA LEU A 60 -7.22 5.62 -3.94
C LEU A 60 -6.71 7.05 -4.15
N LYS A 61 -7.36 8.06 -3.54
CA LYS A 61 -6.90 9.46 -3.55
C LYS A 61 -5.55 9.64 -2.87
N GLN A 62 -5.30 8.86 -1.83
CA GLN A 62 -4.05 8.91 -1.07
C GLN A 62 -2.94 8.22 -1.84
N VAL A 63 -3.24 7.08 -2.46
CA VAL A 63 -2.33 6.42 -3.41
C VAL A 63 -1.95 7.37 -4.54
N ALA A 64 -2.90 8.14 -5.09
CA ALA A 64 -2.62 9.14 -6.12
C ALA A 64 -1.61 10.21 -5.63
N LYS A 65 -1.83 10.74 -4.43
CA LYS A 65 -0.96 11.75 -3.82
C LYS A 65 0.45 11.19 -3.57
N ALA A 66 0.55 10.02 -2.93
CA ALA A 66 1.83 9.41 -2.57
C ALA A 66 2.64 8.94 -3.79
N SER A 67 1.97 8.35 -4.80
CA SER A 67 2.65 7.86 -6.01
C SER A 67 2.94 8.95 -7.06
N GLY A 68 2.35 10.14 -6.94
CA GLY A 68 2.37 11.17 -7.98
C GLY A 68 1.65 10.77 -9.28
N VAL A 69 0.86 9.69 -9.27
CA VAL A 69 0.06 9.24 -10.41
C VAL A 69 -1.32 9.89 -10.35
N SER A 70 -1.82 10.38 -11.49
CA SER A 70 -3.14 11.03 -11.52
C SER A 70 -4.25 10.11 -11.01
N HIS A 71 -5.17 10.66 -10.21
CA HIS A 71 -6.31 9.93 -9.68
C HIS A 71 -7.18 9.31 -10.79
N GLY A 72 -7.35 10.01 -11.92
CA GLY A 72 -8.09 9.50 -13.08
C GLY A 72 -7.42 8.28 -13.72
N SER A 73 -6.08 8.23 -13.77
CA SER A 73 -5.34 7.05 -14.25
C SER A 73 -5.52 5.87 -13.31
N LEU A 74 -5.47 6.09 -11.99
CA LEU A 74 -5.69 5.04 -10.99
C LEU A 74 -7.13 4.52 -11.04
N SER A 75 -8.12 5.40 -11.21
CA SER A 75 -9.52 5.00 -11.36
C SER A 75 -9.73 4.10 -12.59
N LYS A 76 -9.16 4.47 -13.74
CA LYS A 76 -9.17 3.63 -14.97
C LYS A 76 -8.41 2.32 -14.82
N LEU A 77 -7.41 2.28 -13.95
CA LEU A 77 -6.62 1.09 -13.67
C LEU A 77 -7.39 0.08 -12.84
N VAL A 78 -8.12 0.55 -11.84
CA VAL A 78 -8.86 -0.29 -10.87
C VAL A 78 -10.26 -0.62 -11.37
N TYR A 79 -11.03 0.38 -11.78
CA TYR A 79 -12.45 0.22 -12.11
C TYR A 79 -12.72 0.16 -13.63
N GLY A 80 -11.84 0.75 -14.43
CA GLY A 80 -12.03 0.86 -15.88
C GLY A 80 -12.79 2.12 -16.28
N THR A 81 -13.53 2.05 -17.39
CA THR A 81 -14.42 3.11 -17.88
C THR A 81 -15.80 2.55 -18.21
N ARG A 82 -16.78 3.43 -18.47
CA ARG A 82 -18.18 3.05 -18.76
C ARG A 82 -18.33 1.88 -19.74
N ASN A 83 -17.45 1.80 -20.75
CA ASN A 83 -17.51 0.81 -21.82
C ASN A 83 -16.35 -0.19 -21.82
N ARG A 84 -15.45 -0.14 -20.83
CA ARG A 84 -14.26 -1.02 -20.77
C ARG A 84 -13.92 -1.38 -19.35
N GLY A 85 -13.66 -2.66 -19.09
CA GLY A 85 -13.16 -3.10 -17.80
C GLY A 85 -11.77 -2.53 -17.45
N PRO A 86 -11.22 -2.92 -16.29
CA PRO A 86 -9.96 -2.41 -15.76
C PRO A 86 -8.80 -2.52 -16.75
N SER A 87 -7.93 -1.51 -16.77
CA SER A 87 -6.84 -1.41 -17.75
C SER A 87 -5.85 -2.58 -17.63
N LYS A 88 -5.72 -3.42 -18.67
CA LYS A 88 -4.85 -4.62 -18.63
C LYS A 88 -3.35 -4.30 -18.68
N ARG A 89 -2.97 -3.10 -19.11
CA ARG A 89 -1.58 -2.67 -19.32
C ARG A 89 -1.35 -1.27 -18.77
N ILE A 90 -0.15 -1.02 -18.24
CA ILE A 90 0.28 0.28 -17.71
C ILE A 90 1.72 0.60 -18.14
N ARG A 91 2.12 1.86 -17.99
CA ARG A 91 3.51 2.27 -18.19
C ARG A 91 4.41 1.69 -17.09
N PRO A 92 5.65 1.28 -17.39
CA PRO A 92 6.60 0.77 -16.40
C PRO A 92 6.87 1.72 -15.23
N ASP A 93 7.01 3.02 -15.53
CA ASP A 93 7.20 4.08 -14.52
C ASP A 93 6.00 4.17 -13.57
N THR A 94 4.78 4.21 -14.12
CA THR A 94 3.53 4.20 -13.33
C THR A 94 3.44 2.98 -12.42
N MET A 95 3.80 1.79 -12.91
CA MET A 95 3.83 0.59 -12.08
C MET A 95 4.80 0.72 -10.91
N SER A 96 6.01 1.22 -11.18
CA SER A 96 7.05 1.37 -10.16
C SER A 96 6.63 2.37 -9.09
N LYS A 97 6.03 3.50 -9.48
CA LYS A 97 5.47 4.50 -8.57
C LYS A 97 4.36 3.97 -7.68
N ILE A 98 3.45 3.16 -8.24
CA ILE A 98 2.35 2.56 -7.46
C ILE A 98 2.91 1.55 -6.44
N LEU A 99 3.84 0.68 -6.87
CA LEU A 99 4.42 -0.35 -6.00
C LEU A 99 5.35 0.21 -4.92
N ALA A 100 5.87 1.43 -5.10
CA ALA A 100 6.69 2.10 -4.10
C ALA A 100 5.86 2.64 -2.92
N VAL A 101 4.54 2.81 -3.08
CA VAL A 101 3.67 3.32 -2.01
C VAL A 101 3.45 2.25 -0.95
N THR A 102 3.72 2.58 0.30
CA THR A 102 3.49 1.73 1.47
C THR A 102 2.35 2.30 2.33
N PRO A 103 1.71 1.49 3.20
CA PRO A 103 0.76 2.00 4.18
C PRO A 103 1.37 3.08 5.09
N ALA A 104 2.67 2.98 5.41
CA ALA A 104 3.38 3.94 6.24
C ALA A 104 3.45 5.35 5.61
N ASP A 105 3.56 5.43 4.28
CA ASP A 105 3.56 6.71 3.55
C ASP A 105 2.23 7.49 3.68
N ILE A 106 1.20 6.83 4.23
CA ILE A 106 -0.19 7.29 4.20
C ILE A 106 -0.82 7.34 5.61
N ALA A 107 -0.11 6.83 6.63
CA ALA A 107 -0.54 6.76 8.02
C ALA A 107 -0.98 8.12 8.61
N ASP A 108 -0.56 9.24 8.02
CA ASP A 108 -1.04 10.57 8.42
C ASP A 108 -2.42 10.95 7.85
N GLY A 109 -2.77 10.46 6.66
CA GLY A 109 -3.95 10.92 5.93
C GLY A 109 -5.12 9.94 5.91
N GLY A 110 -4.90 8.67 6.30
CA GLY A 110 -5.87 7.56 6.19
C GLY A 110 -7.17 7.88 6.91
N ARG A 111 -8.33 7.48 6.38
CA ARG A 111 -9.57 7.60 7.15
C ARG A 111 -9.73 6.35 8.00
N VAL A 112 -9.81 6.53 9.31
CA VAL A 112 -10.02 5.46 10.29
C VAL A 112 -11.40 5.61 10.93
N ASP A 113 -11.89 4.53 11.53
CA ASP A 113 -13.06 4.58 12.39
C ASP A 113 -12.80 5.57 13.53
N ALA A 114 -13.78 6.42 13.79
CA ALA A 114 -13.68 7.46 14.80
C ALA A 114 -14.07 6.95 16.20
N ALA A 115 -14.77 5.82 16.31
CA ALA A 115 -15.27 5.32 17.59
C ALA A 115 -14.20 5.23 18.69
N PRO A 116 -13.01 4.63 18.46
CA PRO A 116 -11.97 4.56 19.50
C PRO A 116 -11.46 5.94 19.95
N SER A 117 -11.39 6.91 19.03
CA SER A 117 -10.97 8.27 19.38
C SER A 117 -12.04 8.99 20.21
N TRP A 118 -13.32 8.75 19.91
CA TRP A 118 -14.43 9.35 20.65
C TRP A 118 -14.59 8.77 22.05
N GLU A 119 -14.30 7.49 22.28
CA GLU A 119 -14.25 6.93 23.63
C GLU A 119 -13.25 7.67 24.53
N LEU A 120 -12.05 7.96 24.01
CA LEU A 120 -11.03 8.74 24.73
C LEU A 120 -11.47 10.19 24.97
N ILE A 121 -12.12 10.81 23.99
CA ILE A 121 -12.65 12.18 24.11
C ILE A 121 -13.79 12.23 25.13
N ASP A 122 -14.72 11.28 25.07
CA ASP A 122 -15.89 11.23 25.94
C ASP A 122 -15.47 10.97 27.39
N GLU A 123 -14.40 10.22 27.64
CA GLU A 123 -13.79 10.11 28.97
C GLU A 123 -13.29 11.47 29.49
N MET A 124 -12.51 12.21 28.70
CA MET A 124 -12.05 13.55 29.07
C MET A 124 -13.24 14.49 29.35
N VAL A 125 -14.25 14.44 28.50
CA VAL A 125 -15.47 15.25 28.64
C VAL A 125 -16.26 14.85 29.89
N ALA A 126 -16.32 13.57 30.24
CA ALA A 126 -17.01 13.08 31.43
C ALA A 126 -16.36 13.61 32.74
N VAL A 127 -15.03 13.75 32.76
CA VAL A 127 -14.29 14.39 33.88
C VAL A 127 -14.45 15.92 33.86
N GLY A 128 -15.04 16.47 32.81
CA GLY A 128 -15.37 17.89 32.69
C GLY A 128 -14.33 18.72 31.92
N VAL A 129 -13.45 18.07 31.15
CA VAL A 129 -12.52 18.76 30.24
C VAL A 129 -13.31 19.47 29.13
N PRO A 130 -13.15 20.80 28.96
CA PRO A 130 -13.86 21.53 27.91
C PRO A 130 -13.42 21.09 26.51
N LYS A 131 -14.37 20.80 25.62
CA LYS A 131 -14.09 20.45 24.21
C LYS A 131 -13.26 21.51 23.47
N ALA A 132 -13.36 22.78 23.88
CA ALA A 132 -12.55 23.87 23.33
C ALA A 132 -11.05 23.70 23.62
N GLN A 133 -10.69 23.28 24.85
CA GLN A 133 -9.29 23.01 25.20
C GLN A 133 -8.75 21.77 24.50
N ILE A 134 -9.59 20.74 24.33
CA ILE A 134 -9.24 19.57 23.53
C ILE A 134 -8.94 20.00 22.09
N ALA A 135 -9.80 20.83 21.49
CA ALA A 135 -9.61 21.35 20.14
C ALA A 135 -8.31 22.18 20.01
N GLU A 136 -8.03 23.04 20.98
CA GLU A 136 -6.80 23.86 21.04
C GLU A 136 -5.54 22.99 21.12
N GLN A 137 -5.53 21.96 21.97
CA GLN A 137 -4.40 21.03 22.08
C GLN A 137 -4.21 20.17 20.84
N LEU A 138 -5.28 19.94 20.07
CA LEU A 138 -5.21 19.30 18.75
C LEU A 138 -4.84 20.29 17.63
N GLY A 139 -4.55 21.55 17.94
CA GLY A 139 -4.16 22.58 16.97
C GLY A 139 -5.30 23.06 16.07
N GLN A 140 -6.56 22.84 16.46
CA GLN A 140 -7.73 23.27 15.69
C GLN A 140 -8.07 24.73 16.01
N GLN A 141 -8.38 25.51 14.96
CA GLN A 141 -8.79 26.91 15.07
C GLN A 141 -10.31 26.99 14.86
N GLY A 142 -11.09 27.26 15.90
CA GLY A 142 -12.55 27.35 15.78
C GLY A 142 -13.33 27.26 17.10
N PRO A 143 -14.67 27.30 17.05
CA PRO A 143 -15.54 27.38 18.24
C PRO A 143 -15.66 26.05 19.04
N GLY A 144 -14.91 25.01 18.69
CA GLY A 144 -14.97 23.71 19.37
C GLY A 144 -14.30 22.57 18.60
N LEU A 145 -14.51 21.33 19.06
CA LEU A 145 -13.89 20.12 18.51
C LEU A 145 -14.48 19.73 17.14
N GLN A 146 -13.70 19.88 16.07
CA GLN A 146 -14.10 19.65 14.67
C GLN A 146 -13.73 18.25 14.17
N LEU A 147 -14.12 17.21 14.91
CA LEU A 147 -13.94 15.80 14.51
C LEU A 147 -15.29 15.18 14.15
N SER A 148 -15.32 14.34 13.11
CA SER A 148 -16.52 13.55 12.80
C SER A 148 -16.62 12.33 13.73
N ARG A 149 -17.84 11.92 14.06
CA ARG A 149 -18.15 10.74 14.88
C ARG A 149 -18.09 9.40 14.15
N THR A 150 -18.12 9.42 12.82
CA THR A 150 -18.10 8.18 12.03
C THR A 150 -16.73 7.86 11.48
N SER A 151 -15.93 8.88 11.16
CA SER A 151 -14.65 8.67 10.50
C SER A 151 -13.78 9.93 10.56
N LEU A 152 -12.51 9.78 10.91
CA LEU A 152 -11.52 10.86 11.00
C LEU A 152 -10.17 10.44 10.43
N SER A 153 -9.23 11.38 10.25
CA SER A 153 -7.90 11.04 9.71
C SER A 153 -7.07 10.28 10.75
N ALA A 154 -6.21 9.38 10.31
CA ALA A 154 -5.31 8.61 11.15
C ALA A 154 -4.35 9.54 11.93
N ARG A 155 -3.94 10.68 11.36
CA ARG A 155 -3.25 11.75 12.10
C ARG A 155 -4.09 12.31 13.24
N ASN A 156 -5.38 12.59 13.02
CA ASN A 156 -6.24 13.09 14.10
C ASN A 156 -6.46 12.00 15.16
N ALA A 157 -6.58 10.73 14.78
CA ALA A 157 -6.68 9.62 15.72
C ALA A 157 -5.43 9.53 16.61
N ALA A 158 -4.25 9.58 15.99
CA ALA A 158 -2.97 9.57 16.69
C ALA A 158 -2.81 10.78 17.62
N ALA A 159 -3.21 11.98 17.16
CA ALA A 159 -3.18 13.19 17.98
C ALA A 159 -4.12 13.12 19.18
N VAL A 160 -5.32 12.54 19.03
CA VAL A 160 -6.26 12.31 20.14
C VAL A 160 -5.69 11.30 21.14
N ALA A 161 -5.12 10.20 20.68
CA ALA A 161 -4.47 9.20 21.54
C ALA A 161 -3.26 9.77 22.30
N ASP A 162 -2.44 10.60 21.67
CA ASP A 162 -1.33 11.30 22.32
C ASP A 162 -1.83 12.28 23.39
N LEU A 163 -2.83 13.12 23.05
CA LEU A 163 -3.42 14.07 23.98
C LEU A 163 -4.00 13.37 25.22
N HIS A 164 -4.76 12.28 25.02
CA HIS A 164 -5.33 11.50 26.12
C HIS A 164 -4.25 10.88 27.01
N ARG A 165 -3.17 10.34 26.41
CA ARG A 165 -2.01 9.83 27.16
C ARG A 165 -1.34 10.92 27.99
N ARG A 166 -1.12 12.11 27.41
CA ARG A 166 -0.55 13.27 28.11
C ARG A 166 -1.45 13.75 29.24
N TRP A 167 -2.77 13.74 29.05
CA TRP A 167 -3.75 14.06 30.08
C TRP A 167 -3.68 13.07 31.26
N ARG A 168 -3.71 11.76 30.99
CA ARG A 168 -3.67 10.73 32.03
C ARG A 168 -2.36 10.70 32.81
N THR A 169 -1.24 10.90 32.13
CA THR A 169 0.09 10.99 32.77
C THR A 169 0.30 12.30 33.51
N GLY A 170 -0.58 13.29 33.32
CA GLY A 170 -0.44 14.63 33.89
C GLY A 170 0.57 15.52 33.18
N ALA A 171 1.13 15.07 32.06
CA ALA A 171 1.96 15.90 31.17
C ALA A 171 1.16 17.04 30.51
N TRP A 172 -0.17 16.92 30.50
CA TRP A 172 -1.09 18.02 30.21
C TRP A 172 -2.17 18.09 31.29
N VAL A 173 -2.42 19.31 31.80
CA VAL A 173 -3.44 19.58 32.82
C VAL A 173 -4.52 20.45 32.20
N ALA A 174 -5.73 19.92 32.15
CA ALA A 174 -6.90 20.67 31.69
C ALA A 174 -7.35 21.66 32.77
N GLU A 175 -7.87 22.82 32.36
CA GLU A 175 -8.28 23.89 33.28
C GLU A 175 -9.71 24.31 33.03
N ARG A 176 -10.48 24.52 34.10
CA ARG A 176 -11.79 25.16 34.02
C ARG A 176 -11.63 26.66 34.27
N ARG A 177 -12.08 27.48 33.33
CA ARG A 177 -12.15 28.94 33.51
C ARG A 177 -13.22 29.28 34.55
N THR A 178 -12.85 30.05 35.57
CA THR A 178 -13.78 30.58 36.58
C THR A 178 -13.68 32.09 36.65
N LYS A 179 -14.60 32.74 37.37
CA LYS A 179 -14.50 34.20 37.65
C LYS A 179 -13.25 34.58 38.46
N HIS A 180 -12.61 33.61 39.12
CA HIS A 180 -11.40 33.80 39.95
C HIS A 180 -10.12 33.32 39.24
N GLY A 181 -10.16 33.14 37.91
CA GLY A 181 -9.06 32.60 37.13
C GLY A 181 -9.27 31.13 36.75
N ASN A 182 -8.23 30.53 36.19
CA ASN A 182 -8.27 29.15 35.72
C ASN A 182 -8.00 28.19 36.90
N ARG A 183 -8.89 27.20 37.06
CA ARG A 183 -8.75 26.15 38.08
C ARG A 183 -8.39 24.82 37.40
N PRO A 184 -7.29 24.15 37.78
CA PRO A 184 -6.96 22.83 37.28
C PRO A 184 -8.10 21.85 37.53
N LEU A 185 -8.46 21.06 36.53
CA LEU A 185 -9.39 19.96 36.71
C LEU A 185 -8.68 18.81 37.45
N PRO A 186 -9.39 18.11 38.35
CA PRO A 186 -8.83 16.94 39.01
C PRO A 186 -8.45 15.92 37.94
N ARG A 187 -7.24 15.35 38.06
CA ARG A 187 -6.85 14.21 37.23
C ARG A 187 -7.83 13.08 37.54
N PRO A 188 -8.29 12.31 36.54
CA PRO A 188 -8.89 11.02 36.84
C PRO A 188 -7.88 10.26 37.70
N GLU A 189 -8.27 9.88 38.92
CA GLU A 189 -7.46 8.94 39.69
C GLU A 189 -7.18 7.75 38.78
N PRO A 190 -5.95 7.22 38.74
CA PRO A 190 -5.69 6.00 37.99
C PRO A 190 -6.79 5.03 38.41
N ALA A 191 -7.55 4.51 37.44
CA ALA A 191 -8.63 3.57 37.72
C ALA A 191 -8.09 2.61 38.77
N ALA A 192 -8.72 2.59 39.95
CA ALA A 192 -8.29 1.74 41.05
C ALA A 192 -7.91 0.39 40.44
N THR A 193 -6.68 -0.07 40.74
CA THR A 193 -6.18 -1.40 40.36
C THR A 193 -7.37 -2.35 40.30
N PRO A 194 -7.61 -3.04 39.18
CA PRO A 194 -8.80 -3.86 39.02
C PRO A 194 -8.98 -4.66 40.30
N VAL A 195 -10.09 -4.41 40.98
CA VAL A 195 -10.52 -5.10 42.19
C VAL A 195 -10.19 -6.58 41.99
N GLU A 196 -9.39 -7.16 42.87
CA GLU A 196 -8.96 -8.55 42.77
C GLU A 196 -10.20 -9.43 42.62
N VAL A 197 -10.48 -9.85 41.38
CA VAL A 197 -11.46 -10.87 41.09
C VAL A 197 -10.78 -12.16 41.47
N THR A 198 -11.17 -12.77 42.59
CA THR A 198 -10.68 -14.08 43.00
C THR A 198 -10.89 -15.06 41.84
N PRO A 199 -9.83 -15.58 41.19
CA PRO A 199 -10.01 -16.38 39.99
C PRO A 199 -10.30 -17.82 40.40
N THR A 200 -11.58 -18.19 40.42
CA THR A 200 -11.98 -19.61 40.46
C THR A 200 -11.93 -20.18 39.05
N ARG A 201 -10.70 -20.50 38.61
CA ARG A 201 -10.29 -21.53 37.64
C ARG A 201 -8.90 -21.13 37.15
N GLN A 202 -7.97 -22.09 37.21
CA GLN A 202 -6.57 -22.02 36.78
C GLN A 202 -6.34 -20.99 35.67
N ALA A 203 -5.83 -19.82 36.05
CA ALA A 203 -5.50 -18.74 35.15
C ALA A 203 -4.01 -18.82 34.81
N THR A 204 -3.67 -18.88 33.53
CA THR A 204 -2.35 -18.54 33.01
C THR A 204 -2.00 -17.11 33.45
N THR A 205 -0.81 -16.92 34.01
CA THR A 205 -0.35 -15.65 34.56
C THR A 205 -0.06 -14.64 33.44
N SER A 206 0.04 -13.34 33.75
CA SER A 206 0.40 -12.31 32.76
C SER A 206 1.82 -12.50 32.21
N ALA A 207 2.69 -13.20 32.94
CA ALA A 207 4.01 -13.61 32.48
C ALA A 207 3.89 -14.68 31.37
N ASP A 208 3.02 -15.68 31.55
CA ASP A 208 2.77 -16.73 30.55
C ASP A 208 2.20 -16.15 29.24
N ILE A 209 1.32 -15.14 29.33
CA ILE A 209 0.79 -14.44 28.14
C ILE A 209 1.88 -13.62 27.44
N SER A 210 2.77 -12.98 28.21
CA SER A 210 3.86 -12.16 27.65
C SER A 210 4.92 -13.02 26.97
N GLU A 211 5.23 -14.17 27.55
CA GLU A 211 6.16 -15.16 27.00
C GLU A 211 5.57 -15.81 25.74
N LEU A 212 4.29 -16.19 25.78
CA LEU A 212 3.58 -16.69 24.60
C LEU A 212 3.47 -15.64 23.48
N LEU A 213 3.30 -14.35 23.82
CA LEU A 213 3.29 -13.26 22.85
C LEU A 213 4.67 -13.03 22.22
N LEU A 214 5.75 -13.18 22.98
CA LEU A 214 7.12 -13.10 22.46
C LEU A 214 7.44 -14.28 21.54
N GLU A 215 7.10 -15.51 21.93
CA GLU A 215 7.24 -16.69 21.07
C GLU A 215 6.40 -16.57 19.79
N LEU A 216 5.15 -16.12 19.89
CA LEU A 216 4.31 -15.86 18.72
C LEU A 216 4.88 -14.76 17.83
N ALA A 217 5.45 -13.69 18.41
CA ALA A 217 6.11 -12.63 17.65
C ALA A 217 7.33 -13.16 16.89
N GLU A 218 8.19 -13.96 17.52
CA GLU A 218 9.35 -14.59 16.85
C GLU A 218 8.92 -15.55 15.74
N ILE A 219 7.94 -16.41 15.97
CA ILE A 219 7.41 -17.34 14.95
C ILE A 219 6.78 -16.57 13.78
N VAL A 220 6.05 -15.49 14.08
CA VAL A 220 5.46 -14.62 13.06
C VAL A 220 6.54 -13.86 12.29
N GLU A 221 7.60 -13.40 12.97
CA GLU A 221 8.75 -12.75 12.36
C GLU A 221 9.53 -13.71 11.45
N GLU A 222 9.85 -14.92 11.89
CA GLU A 222 10.51 -15.95 11.06
C GLU A 222 9.67 -16.35 9.85
N ARG A 223 8.35 -16.51 10.04
CA ARG A 223 7.43 -16.88 8.97
C ARG A 223 7.18 -15.73 7.99
N ASN A 224 7.21 -14.48 8.45
CA ASN A 224 7.08 -13.29 7.61
C ASN A 224 8.39 -12.92 6.90
N ALA A 225 9.51 -13.10 7.58
CA ALA A 225 10.84 -12.88 7.04
C ALA A 225 11.23 -14.10 6.23
N GLN A 226 10.62 -14.31 5.06
CA GLN A 226 11.11 -15.29 4.08
C GLN A 226 12.59 -14.98 3.78
N PRO A 227 13.57 -15.60 4.46
CA PRO A 227 14.89 -15.00 4.61
C PRO A 227 15.68 -15.15 3.31
N TRP A 228 15.34 -16.20 2.55
CA TRP A 228 15.78 -16.40 1.17
C TRP A 228 15.44 -15.21 0.26
N ARG A 229 14.39 -14.41 0.53
CA ARG A 229 14.08 -13.22 -0.27
C ARG A 229 15.17 -12.14 -0.18
N ALA A 230 15.92 -12.10 0.91
CA ALA A 230 17.04 -11.16 1.06
C ALA A 230 18.15 -11.44 0.04
N GLN A 231 18.32 -12.71 -0.34
CA GLN A 231 19.35 -13.17 -1.28
C GLN A 231 18.86 -13.21 -2.74
N ALA A 232 17.64 -12.74 -3.02
CA ALA A 232 17.05 -12.83 -4.35
C ALA A 232 17.71 -11.87 -5.35
N ALA A 233 18.25 -12.41 -6.45
CA ALA A 233 18.90 -11.63 -7.52
C ALA A 233 17.96 -10.61 -8.21
N CYS A 234 16.66 -10.70 -7.97
CA CYS A 234 15.66 -9.79 -8.50
C CYS A 234 15.50 -8.47 -7.71
N ARG A 235 16.00 -8.38 -6.46
CA ARG A 235 15.69 -7.31 -5.50
C ARG A 235 16.01 -5.89 -6.02
N ASN A 236 17.14 -5.70 -6.69
CA ASN A 236 17.59 -4.38 -7.19
C ASN A 236 17.24 -4.15 -8.66
N ARG A 237 16.15 -4.76 -9.13
CA ARG A 237 15.66 -4.63 -10.52
C ARG A 237 14.24 -4.09 -10.52
N PRO A 238 13.88 -3.33 -11.56
CA PRO A 238 12.57 -2.68 -11.55
C PRO A 238 11.45 -3.73 -11.59
N PRO A 239 10.40 -3.59 -10.76
CA PRO A 239 9.38 -4.62 -10.62
C PRO A 239 8.71 -5.02 -11.93
N TRP A 240 8.54 -4.08 -12.86
CA TRP A 240 7.91 -4.31 -14.17
C TRP A 240 8.60 -5.37 -15.02
N MET A 241 9.89 -5.63 -14.79
CA MET A 241 10.66 -6.64 -15.52
C MET A 241 10.08 -8.05 -15.30
N TRP A 242 9.50 -8.31 -14.13
CA TRP A 242 8.96 -9.62 -13.76
C TRP A 242 7.53 -9.84 -14.26
N PHE A 243 6.89 -8.81 -14.80
CA PHE A 243 5.49 -8.83 -15.25
C PHE A 243 5.34 -8.33 -16.69
N PRO A 244 5.97 -9.03 -17.67
CA PRO A 244 5.89 -8.65 -19.07
C PRO A 244 4.44 -8.67 -19.58
N ALA A 245 4.11 -7.75 -20.47
CA ALA A 245 2.82 -7.78 -21.16
C ALA A 245 2.73 -9.02 -22.07
N ARG A 246 1.49 -9.45 -22.39
CA ARG A 246 1.27 -10.55 -23.33
C ARG A 246 1.98 -10.25 -24.67
N GLY A 247 2.84 -11.16 -25.12
CA GLY A 247 3.62 -11.03 -26.35
C GLY A 247 4.97 -10.29 -26.21
N ASP A 248 5.30 -9.78 -25.02
CA ASP A 248 6.61 -9.16 -24.76
C ASP A 248 7.67 -10.23 -24.45
N LEU A 249 8.14 -10.89 -25.51
CA LEU A 249 9.12 -11.98 -25.42
C LEU A 249 10.50 -11.50 -24.96
N ASP A 250 10.82 -10.23 -25.20
CA ASP A 250 12.15 -9.68 -24.94
C ASP A 250 12.36 -9.37 -23.45
N THR A 251 11.38 -8.71 -22.82
CA THR A 251 11.35 -8.55 -21.36
C THR A 251 11.27 -9.91 -20.66
N MET A 252 10.46 -10.84 -21.18
CA MET A 252 10.37 -12.20 -20.66
C MET A 252 11.72 -12.92 -20.69
N ARG A 253 12.45 -12.87 -21.82
CA ARG A 253 13.79 -13.47 -21.96
C ARG A 253 14.78 -12.86 -20.97
N ARG A 254 14.79 -11.53 -20.82
CA ARG A 254 15.65 -10.82 -19.84
C ARG A 254 15.37 -11.25 -18.40
N ALA A 255 14.10 -11.29 -18.00
CA ALA A 255 13.70 -11.71 -16.67
C ALA A 255 14.10 -13.16 -16.38
N LEU A 256 13.80 -14.09 -17.31
CA LEU A 256 14.18 -15.50 -17.15
C LEU A 256 15.70 -15.68 -17.03
N LYS A 257 16.51 -14.91 -17.77
CA LYS A 257 17.98 -14.94 -17.65
C LYS A 257 18.42 -14.64 -16.21
N VAL A 258 17.86 -13.61 -15.59
CA VAL A 258 18.18 -13.26 -14.20
C VAL A 258 17.66 -14.30 -13.20
N CYS A 259 16.43 -14.80 -13.38
CA CYS A 259 15.89 -15.83 -12.50
C CYS A 259 16.71 -17.13 -12.54
N ARG A 260 17.29 -17.47 -13.69
CA ARG A 260 18.08 -18.71 -13.85
C ARG A 260 19.39 -18.67 -13.07
N SER A 261 19.99 -17.50 -12.88
CA SER A 261 21.21 -17.32 -12.09
C SER A 261 20.94 -17.05 -10.60
N CYS A 262 19.69 -17.05 -10.16
CA CYS A 262 19.31 -16.77 -8.77
C CYS A 262 19.54 -18.01 -7.90
N THR A 263 20.21 -17.85 -6.76
CA THR A 263 20.51 -18.94 -5.81
C THR A 263 19.23 -19.47 -5.16
N VAL A 264 18.33 -18.57 -4.75
CA VAL A 264 17.05 -18.89 -4.07
C VAL A 264 15.90 -19.28 -5.00
N ARG A 265 16.23 -19.93 -6.13
CA ARG A 265 15.26 -20.22 -7.21
C ARG A 265 14.24 -21.28 -6.79
N ALA A 266 14.66 -22.27 -5.99
CA ALA A 266 13.80 -23.37 -5.57
C ALA A 266 12.73 -22.89 -4.58
N GLU A 267 13.14 -22.12 -3.58
CA GLU A 267 12.32 -21.48 -2.57
C GLU A 267 11.36 -20.49 -3.21
N CYS A 268 11.86 -19.67 -4.15
CA CYS A 268 11.03 -18.75 -4.92
C CYS A 268 9.96 -19.48 -5.73
N ARG A 269 10.29 -20.62 -6.34
CA ARG A 269 9.33 -21.45 -7.09
C ARG A 269 8.26 -22.01 -6.16
N ALA A 270 8.66 -22.64 -5.06
CA ALA A 270 7.75 -23.24 -4.09
C ALA A 270 6.78 -22.19 -3.52
N ALA A 271 7.29 -21.04 -3.09
CA ALA A 271 6.48 -19.98 -2.49
C ALA A 271 5.53 -19.26 -3.47
N ASN A 272 5.69 -19.43 -4.79
CA ASN A 272 4.93 -18.69 -5.80
C ASN A 272 4.32 -19.60 -6.87
N ILE A 273 4.21 -20.91 -6.61
CA ILE A 273 3.69 -21.85 -7.60
C ILE A 273 2.27 -21.48 -8.04
N ASP A 274 1.45 -20.98 -7.12
CA ASP A 274 0.04 -20.60 -7.37
C ASP A 274 -0.16 -19.20 -7.91
N ARG A 275 0.90 -18.38 -7.99
CA ARG A 275 0.78 -17.01 -8.49
C ARG A 275 0.20 -17.01 -9.91
N PRO A 276 -0.86 -16.23 -10.19
CA PRO A 276 -1.56 -16.28 -11.47
C PRO A 276 -0.80 -15.60 -12.61
N ASP A 277 0.13 -14.69 -12.30
CA ASP A 277 0.84 -13.83 -13.23
C ASP A 277 2.34 -13.71 -12.91
N GLY A 278 3.10 -13.03 -13.76
CA GLY A 278 4.53 -12.79 -13.54
C GLY A 278 5.47 -13.99 -13.71
N ILE A 279 6.76 -13.73 -13.52
CA ILE A 279 7.86 -14.68 -13.62
C ILE A 279 8.46 -14.90 -12.23
N PHE A 280 8.41 -16.14 -11.74
CA PHE A 280 8.85 -16.54 -10.41
C PHE A 280 9.56 -17.88 -10.49
N GLY A 281 10.67 -18.09 -9.77
CA GLY A 281 11.39 -19.37 -9.75
C GLY A 281 11.84 -19.86 -11.14
N ALA A 282 12.17 -18.92 -12.04
CA ALA A 282 12.44 -19.15 -13.46
C ALA A 282 11.28 -19.78 -14.27
N LEU A 283 10.05 -19.63 -13.79
CA LEU A 283 8.84 -20.09 -14.46
C LEU A 283 7.93 -18.92 -14.85
N THR A 284 7.36 -18.99 -16.05
CA THR A 284 6.28 -18.09 -16.46
C THR A 284 4.96 -18.51 -15.82
N ALA A 285 3.98 -17.62 -15.78
CA ALA A 285 2.62 -17.94 -15.34
C ALA A 285 2.00 -19.13 -16.10
N LYS A 286 2.32 -19.29 -17.40
CA LYS A 286 1.88 -20.46 -18.16
C LYS A 286 2.58 -21.73 -17.67
N ALA A 287 3.91 -21.70 -17.53
CA ALA A 287 4.67 -22.86 -17.06
C ALA A 287 4.22 -23.32 -15.67
N ARG A 288 3.95 -22.40 -14.73
CA ARG A 288 3.41 -22.75 -13.41
C ARG A 288 2.02 -23.38 -13.49
N ARG A 289 1.13 -22.88 -14.35
CA ARG A 289 -0.18 -23.50 -14.59
C ARG A 289 -0.08 -24.90 -15.18
N ASP A 290 0.86 -25.10 -16.11
CA ASP A 290 1.05 -26.39 -16.76
C ASP A 290 1.57 -27.44 -15.74
N ILE A 291 2.49 -27.06 -14.84
CA ILE A 291 2.95 -27.91 -13.72
C ILE A 291 1.78 -28.31 -12.81
N ARG A 292 0.99 -27.35 -12.30
CA ARG A 292 -0.14 -27.66 -11.42
C ARG A 292 -1.19 -28.57 -12.07
N ARG A 293 -1.34 -28.50 -13.40
CA ARG A 293 -2.24 -29.40 -14.13
C ARG A 293 -1.71 -30.84 -14.20
N GLN A 294 -0.39 -31.01 -14.25
CA GLN A 294 0.26 -32.33 -14.22
C GLN A 294 0.19 -32.93 -12.82
N ASP A 295 0.39 -32.12 -11.77
CA ASP A 295 0.32 -32.55 -10.37
C ASP A 295 -1.10 -33.03 -9.98
N VAL A 296 -2.15 -32.41 -10.54
CA VAL A 296 -3.55 -32.82 -10.31
C VAL A 296 -3.95 -34.06 -11.13
N ALA A 297 -3.22 -34.35 -12.21
CA ALA A 297 -3.49 -35.49 -13.09
C ALA A 297 -2.70 -36.75 -12.70
N SER A 298 -1.78 -36.65 -11.74
CA SER A 298 -0.95 -37.73 -11.20
C SER A 298 -1.52 -38.20 -9.87
#